data_AF-A0A1D6FGE7-F1
#
_entry.id   AF-A0A1D6FGE7-F1
#
_cell.length_a   1.000
_cell.length_b   1.000
_cell.length_c   1.000
_cell.angle_alpha   90.00
_cell.angle_beta   90.00
_cell.angle_gamma   90.00
#
_symmetry.space_group_name_H-M   'P 1'
#
loop_
_entity.id
_entity.type
_entity.pdbx_description
1 polymer ?
#
loop_
_entity_poly.entity_id
_entity_poly.type
_entity_poly.pdbx_seq_one_letter_code
_entity_poly.pdbx_strand_id
1 'polypeptide(L)'
;MATAGSRWAVVMSRNAGFTSQVVELDFLYPSEGIHMRWDNGYRITATAATWDQAAFILSIPRRKPSDETQETLRTSAFPSQHVKDKWSKNLYLASICYGRSVS
;
A
#
# COMPACT_ATOMS: atom_id res chain seq x y z
N MET A 1 5.98 8.54 1.96
CA MET A 1 6.73 8.42 0.70
C MET A 1 6.15 9.42 -0.27
N ALA A 2 6.97 10.08 -1.07
CA ALA A 2 6.51 11.00 -2.10
C ALA A 2 7.28 10.75 -3.39
N THR A 3 6.61 10.93 -4.53
CA THR A 3 7.20 10.78 -5.86
C THR A 3 7.02 12.05 -6.67
N ALA A 4 8.00 12.35 -7.53
CA ALA A 4 7.93 13.45 -8.49
C ALA A 4 8.71 13.06 -9.75
N GLY A 5 8.02 12.97 -10.89
CA GLY A 5 8.61 12.41 -12.12
C GLY A 5 9.09 10.97 -11.89
N SER A 6 10.39 10.73 -12.11
CA SER A 6 11.06 9.44 -11.85
C SER A 6 11.83 9.40 -10.52
N ARG A 7 11.59 10.35 -9.62
CA ARG A 7 12.32 10.48 -8.35
C ARG A 7 11.45 10.09 -7.15
N TRP A 8 12.11 9.56 -6.13
CA TRP A 8 11.51 9.13 -4.88
C TRP A 8 12.12 9.90 -3.71
N ALA A 9 11.29 10.20 -2.71
CA ALA A 9 11.73 10.67 -1.41
C ALA A 9 11.17 9.77 -0.30
N VAL A 10 12.05 9.32 0.60
CA VAL A 10 11.74 8.44 1.72
C VAL A 10 12.17 9.12 3.02
N VAL A 11 11.27 9.10 4.01
CA VAL A 11 11.54 9.56 5.37
C VAL A 11 11.42 8.36 6.28
N MET A 12 12.43 8.16 7.12
CA MET A 12 12.48 7.09 8.11
C MET A 12 12.64 7.69 9.50
N SER A 13 12.00 7.08 10.49
CA SER A 13 12.02 7.56 11.87
C SER A 13 12.35 6.43 12.83
N ARG A 14 13.06 6.77 13.91
CA ARG A 14 13.20 5.87 15.06
C ARG A 14 11.87 5.84 15.81
N ASN A 15 11.52 4.69 16.40
CA ASN A 15 10.30 4.49 17.19
C ASN A 15 8.97 4.62 16.40
N ALA A 16 8.96 4.27 15.11
CA ALA A 16 7.77 4.31 14.25
C ALA A 16 6.61 3.35 14.62
N GLY A 17 6.75 2.57 15.70
CA GLY A 17 5.70 1.64 16.14
C GLY A 17 5.66 0.29 15.41
N PHE A 18 6.64 -0.02 14.56
CA PHE A 18 6.74 -1.29 13.85
C PHE A 18 7.80 -2.22 14.47
N THR A 19 7.60 -3.54 14.35
CA THR A 19 8.58 -4.58 14.71
C THR A 19 9.40 -5.02 13.51
N SER A 20 8.75 -5.12 12.34
CA SER A 20 9.37 -5.44 11.06
C SER A 20 8.75 -4.59 9.96
N GLN A 21 9.52 -4.28 8.93
CA GLN A 21 9.06 -3.56 7.76
C GLN A 21 9.80 -4.07 6.52
N VAL A 22 9.07 -4.23 5.42
CA VAL A 22 9.58 -4.66 4.11
C VAL A 22 9.05 -3.74 3.03
N VAL A 23 9.74 -3.71 1.89
CA VAL A 23 9.27 -3.04 0.68
C VAL A 23 9.12 -4.06 -0.43
N GLU A 24 7.93 -4.11 -1.03
CA GLU A 24 7.69 -4.82 -2.28
C GLU A 24 7.79 -3.79 -3.42
N LEU A 25 8.80 -3.97 -4.28
CA LEU A 25 9.08 -3.12 -5.44
C LEU A 25 8.91 -3.95 -6.69
N ASP A 26 8.13 -3.44 -7.65
CA ASP A 26 7.92 -4.12 -8.92
C ASP A 26 7.70 -3.10 -10.05
N PHE A 27 8.13 -3.48 -11.26
CA PHE A 27 7.80 -2.78 -12.51
C PHE A 27 6.33 -3.02 -12.92
N LEU A 28 5.70 -4.05 -12.33
CA LEU A 28 4.28 -4.33 -12.38
C LEU A 28 3.63 -4.09 -10.99
N TYR A 29 2.42 -4.61 -10.80
CA TYR A 29 1.73 -4.58 -9.50
C TYR A 29 2.08 -5.84 -8.71
N PRO A 30 2.71 -5.74 -7.51
CA PRO A 30 3.24 -6.89 -6.77
C PRO A 30 2.16 -7.65 -6.00
N SER A 31 1.14 -8.17 -6.70
CA SER A 31 -0.01 -8.85 -6.07
C SER A 31 0.44 -10.04 -5.23
N GLU A 32 1.25 -10.93 -5.78
CA GLU A 32 1.72 -12.14 -5.10
C GLU A 32 2.54 -11.81 -3.85
N GLY A 33 3.44 -10.83 -3.97
CA GLY A 33 4.23 -10.32 -2.83
C GLY A 33 3.33 -9.79 -1.73
N ILE A 34 2.33 -8.97 -2.05
CA ILE A 34 1.39 -8.42 -1.07
C ILE A 34 0.62 -9.53 -0.34
N HIS A 35 0.08 -10.52 -1.06
CA HIS A 35 -0.68 -11.62 -0.44
C HIS A 35 0.22 -12.45 0.48
N MET A 36 1.40 -12.85 0.00
CA MET A 36 2.38 -13.59 0.81
C MET A 36 2.74 -12.81 2.08
N ARG A 37 2.87 -11.48 2.02
CA ARG A 37 3.18 -10.64 3.19
C ARG A 37 1.98 -10.52 4.14
N TRP A 38 0.76 -10.41 3.63
CA TRP A 38 -0.45 -10.43 4.46
C TRP A 38 -0.60 -11.72 5.26
N ASP A 39 -0.29 -12.88 4.65
CA ASP A 39 -0.30 -14.19 5.32
C ASP A 39 0.75 -14.26 6.45
N ASN A 40 1.88 -13.55 6.26
CA ASN A 40 2.93 -13.41 7.26
C ASN A 40 2.69 -12.27 8.27
N GLY A 41 1.46 -11.73 8.33
CA GLY A 41 1.05 -10.74 9.33
C GLY A 41 1.51 -9.30 9.07
N TYR A 42 2.10 -9.02 7.89
CA TYR A 42 2.39 -7.65 7.49
C TYR A 42 1.11 -6.95 7.02
N ARG A 43 1.11 -5.61 7.04
CA ARG A 43 0.04 -4.76 6.54
C ARG A 43 0.62 -3.60 5.74
N ILE A 44 -0.03 -3.24 4.64
CA ILE A 44 0.34 -2.08 3.83
C ILE A 44 0.21 -0.84 4.71
N THR A 45 1.28 -0.05 4.79
CA THR A 45 1.36 1.16 5.63
C THR A 45 1.73 2.40 4.84
N ALA A 46 2.29 2.24 3.65
CA ALA A 46 2.48 3.31 2.69
C ALA A 46 2.58 2.74 1.29
N THR A 47 2.16 3.52 0.31
CA THR A 47 2.37 3.25 -1.11
C THR A 47 2.90 4.49 -1.80
N ALA A 48 3.68 4.31 -2.84
CA ALA A 48 3.83 5.32 -3.87
C ALA A 48 4.14 4.66 -5.21
N ALA A 49 3.99 5.43 -6.27
CA ALA A 49 4.25 4.96 -7.62
C ALA A 49 4.85 6.09 -8.46
N THR A 50 5.58 5.68 -9.48
CA THR A 50 5.99 6.49 -10.63
C THR A 50 5.28 5.94 -11.87
N TRP A 51 5.66 6.45 -13.04
CA TRP A 51 5.16 5.94 -14.32
C TRP A 51 5.71 4.56 -14.70
N ASP A 52 6.74 4.08 -14.02
CA ASP A 52 7.45 2.86 -14.34
C ASP A 52 7.45 1.83 -13.18
N GLN A 53 7.22 2.26 -11.94
CA GLN A 53 7.38 1.41 -10.76
C GLN A 53 6.30 1.69 -9.72
N ALA A 54 5.94 0.66 -8.95
CA ALA A 54 5.14 0.77 -7.76
C ALA A 54 5.90 0.23 -6.54
N ALA A 55 5.72 0.89 -5.40
CA ALA A 55 6.31 0.49 -4.13
C ALA A 55 5.25 0.37 -3.06
N PHE A 56 5.24 -0.76 -2.37
CA PHE A 56 4.37 -1.02 -1.22
C PHE A 56 5.25 -1.26 0.00
N ILE A 57 5.11 -0.41 1.01
CA ILE A 57 5.74 -0.62 2.31
C ILE A 57 4.76 -1.41 3.17
N LEU A 58 5.16 -2.61 3.58
CA LEU A 58 4.39 -3.44 4.49
C LEU A 58 5.09 -3.56 5.83
N SER A 59 4.34 -3.42 6.91
CA SER A 59 4.88 -3.38 8.27
C SER A 59 4.12 -4.33 9.19
N ILE A 60 4.79 -4.85 10.21
CA ILE A 60 4.15 -5.52 11.35
C ILE A 60 4.05 -4.49 12.49
N PRO A 61 2.85 -4.06 12.89
CA PRO A 61 2.69 -3.14 14.00
C PRO A 61 3.03 -3.81 15.34
N ARG A 62 3.65 -3.07 16.27
CA ARG A 62 3.93 -3.54 17.64
C ARG A 62 2.67 -3.87 18.42
N ARG A 63 1.57 -3.20 18.10
CA ARG A 63 0.23 -3.49 18.63
C ARG A 63 -0.62 -3.96 17.47
N LYS A 64 -0.98 -5.24 17.48
CA LYS A 64 -1.81 -5.84 16.43
C LYS A 64 -3.25 -5.33 16.58
N PRO A 65 -3.82 -4.64 15.58
CA PRO A 65 -5.23 -4.28 15.62
C PRO A 65 -6.10 -5.54 15.59
N SER A 66 -7.21 -5.52 16.32
CA SER A 66 -8.23 -6.56 16.21
C SER A 66 -8.93 -6.42 14.86
N ASP A 67 -9.02 -7.53 14.12
CA ASP A 67 -9.78 -7.64 12.87
C ASP A 67 -9.35 -6.66 11.76
N GLU A 68 -8.05 -6.66 11.44
CA GLU A 68 -7.50 -5.83 10.37
C GLU A 68 -7.59 -6.54 9.02
N THR A 69 -8.65 -6.22 8.27
CA THR A 69 -8.80 -6.56 6.85
C THR A 69 -8.27 -5.42 5.98
N GLN A 70 -7.36 -5.74 5.06
CA GLN A 70 -6.92 -4.82 4.01
C GLN A 70 -7.31 -5.38 2.65
N GLU A 71 -7.65 -4.47 1.75
CA GLU A 71 -7.90 -4.79 0.35
C GLU A 71 -7.17 -3.78 -0.52
N THR A 72 -6.86 -4.20 -1.75
CA THR A 72 -6.22 -3.33 -2.74
C THR A 72 -7.04 -3.29 -4.02
N LEU A 73 -7.13 -2.11 -4.63
CA LEU A 73 -7.75 -1.93 -5.93
C LEU A 73 -6.75 -1.28 -6.89
N ARG A 74 -6.63 -1.87 -8.08
CA ARG A 74 -5.89 -1.30 -9.21
C ARG A 74 -6.88 -0.93 -10.31
N THR A 75 -6.85 0.33 -10.75
CA THR A 75 -7.78 0.88 -11.74
C THR A 75 -7.12 2.03 -12.50
N SER A 76 -7.58 2.29 -13.73
CA SER A 76 -7.11 3.40 -14.57
C SER A 76 -7.81 4.74 -14.27
N ALA A 77 -9.09 4.67 -13.86
CA ALA A 77 -9.87 5.84 -13.46
C ALA A 77 -9.95 5.95 -11.94
N PHE A 78 -10.15 7.17 -11.43
CA PHE A 78 -10.33 7.38 -10.00
C PHE A 78 -11.54 6.59 -9.47
N PRO A 79 -11.38 5.69 -8.48
CA PRO A 79 -12.39 4.69 -8.10
C PRO A 79 -13.49 5.23 -7.16
N SER A 80 -14.12 6.35 -7.49
CA SER A 80 -15.08 7.02 -6.59
C SER A 80 -16.25 6.12 -6.15
N GLN A 81 -16.80 5.31 -7.06
CA GLN A 81 -17.89 4.39 -6.74
C GLN A 81 -17.43 3.27 -5.79
N HIS A 82 -16.30 2.63 -6.11
CA HIS A 82 -15.76 1.56 -5.26
C HIS A 82 -15.42 2.07 -3.86
N VAL A 83 -14.89 3.30 -3.74
CA VAL A 83 -14.62 3.92 -2.43
C VAL A 83 -15.91 4.07 -1.62
N LYS A 84 -17.00 4.55 -2.22
CA LYS A 84 -18.30 4.66 -1.55
C LYS A 84 -18.82 3.28 -1.10
N ASP A 85 -18.68 2.27 -1.95
CA ASP A 85 -19.10 0.90 -1.66
C ASP A 85 -18.27 0.26 -0.53
N LYS A 86 -17.01 0.66 -0.36
CA LYS A 86 -16.14 0.19 0.73
C LYS A 86 -16.40 0.93 2.04
N TRP A 87 -16.70 2.22 1.99
CA TRP A 87 -17.14 2.96 3.18
C TRP A 87 -18.42 2.38 3.79
N SER A 88 -19.39 1.94 2.98
CA SER A 88 -20.61 1.29 3.50
C SER A 88 -20.35 -0.08 4.17
N LYS A 89 -19.17 -0.67 3.94
CA LYS A 89 -18.70 -1.91 4.57
C LYS A 89 -17.74 -1.67 5.73
N ASN A 90 -17.60 -0.43 6.20
CA ASN A 90 -16.68 -0.02 7.25
C ASN A 90 -15.19 -0.21 6.92
N LEU A 91 -14.83 -0.21 5.63
CA LEU A 91 -13.44 -0.10 5.17
C LEU A 91 -13.10 1.35 4.88
N TYR A 92 -11.87 1.77 5.19
CA TYR A 92 -11.38 3.14 4.99
C TYR A 92 -10.14 3.16 4.09
N LEU A 93 -9.88 4.32 3.49
CA LEU A 93 -8.69 4.53 2.67
C LEU A 93 -7.45 4.61 3.57
N ALA A 94 -6.54 3.65 3.43
CA ALA A 94 -5.25 3.65 4.13
C ALA A 94 -4.13 4.30 3.32
N SER A 95 -4.16 4.15 2.00
CA SER A 95 -3.16 4.73 1.10
C SER A 95 -3.71 4.86 -0.32
N ILE A 96 -3.21 5.86 -1.05
CA ILE A 96 -3.49 6.03 -2.48
C ILE A 96 -2.21 6.50 -3.16
N CYS A 97 -1.93 5.94 -4.33
CA CYS A 97 -0.88 6.42 -5.20
C CYS A 97 -1.37 6.36 -6.65
N TYR A 98 -0.91 7.30 -7.44
CA TYR A 98 -1.16 7.34 -8.88
C TYR A 98 0.15 7.11 -9.62
N GLY A 99 0.09 6.27 -10.63
CA GLY A 99 1.23 5.81 -11.42
C GLY A 99 0.75 4.77 -12.43
N ARG A 100 1.67 4.05 -13.05
CA ARG A 100 1.28 3.07 -14.08
C ARG A 100 0.70 1.81 -13.45
N SER A 101 -0.61 1.66 -13.54
CA SER A 101 -1.24 0.34 -13.65
C SER A 101 -1.12 -0.08 -15.11
N VAL A 102 -0.22 -1.02 -15.43
CA VAL A 102 -0.17 -1.61 -16.78
C VAL A 102 -1.57 -2.06 -17.22
N SER A 103 -1.85 -1.79 -18.50
CA SER A 103 -3.08 -2.14 -19.23
C SER A 103 -3.45 -3.60 -19.11
#